data_AF-A0A2N3G8T2-F1
#
_entry.id   AF-A0A2N3G8T2-F1
#
_cell.length_a   1.000
_cell.length_b   1.000
_cell.length_c   1.000
_cell.angle_alpha   90.00
_cell.angle_beta   90.00
_cell.angle_gamma   90.00
#
_symmetry.space_group_name_H-M   'P 1'
#
loop_
_entity.id
_entity.type
_entity.pdbx_description
1 polymer ?
#
loop_
_entity_poly.entity_id
_entity_poly.type
_entity_poly.pdbx_seq_one_letter_code
_entity_poly.pdbx_strand_id
1 'polypeptide(L)'
;MVLLGCLARSTADLDALHVPRELVSLIAQYDINCRVTAYLDHFAYNLEDRLVPLDLGTKAVECYSASLEDVVASKLYSERDSDAQDVRRPEVLGMLDWERLDEVVEDMRDSKMNDRRYGQFLHNYREYRQEYGSCDA
;
A
#
# COMPACT_ATOMS: atom_id res chain seq x y z
N MET A 1 -7.79 -3.60 -1.26
CA MET A 1 -6.32 -3.66 -1.01
C MET A 1 -5.95 -4.69 0.09
N VAL A 2 -5.28 -5.78 -0.29
CA VAL A 2 -4.80 -6.86 0.59
C VAL A 2 -3.34 -6.57 0.99
N LEU A 3 -3.00 -6.71 2.26
CA LEU A 3 -1.62 -6.61 2.75
C LEU A 3 -0.84 -7.89 2.42
N LEU A 4 -0.62 -8.21 1.14
CA LEU A 4 0.30 -9.28 0.69
C LEU A 4 0.14 -10.65 1.43
N GLY A 5 -1.09 -11.03 1.78
CA GLY A 5 -1.35 -12.28 2.53
C GLY A 5 -1.16 -12.20 4.05
N CYS A 6 -0.75 -11.06 4.61
CA CYS A 6 -0.67 -10.83 6.06
C CYS A 6 -2.05 -10.88 6.73
N LEU A 7 -3.11 -10.50 6.01
CA LEU A 7 -4.47 -10.55 6.49
C LEU A 7 -5.27 -11.66 5.80
N ALA A 8 -5.63 -12.71 6.55
CA ALA A 8 -6.41 -13.85 6.07
C ALA A 8 -7.92 -13.60 5.94
N ARG A 9 -8.37 -12.33 5.82
CA ARG A 9 -9.79 -12.02 5.60
C ARG A 9 -10.09 -12.03 4.10
N SER A 10 -11.26 -12.53 3.71
CA SER A 10 -11.69 -12.46 2.31
C SER A 10 -11.73 -11.00 1.87
N THR A 11 -11.00 -10.65 0.83
CA THR A 11 -11.08 -9.31 0.26
C THR A 11 -12.11 -9.37 -0.85
N ALA A 12 -13.22 -8.66 -0.67
CA ALA A 12 -14.29 -8.66 -1.67
C ALA A 12 -13.81 -8.06 -3.00
N ASP A 13 -12.85 -7.12 -2.93
CA ASP A 13 -12.45 -6.29 -4.07
C ASP A 13 -10.94 -6.40 -4.34
N LEU A 14 -10.60 -6.62 -5.61
CA LEU A 14 -9.24 -6.51 -6.13
C LEU A 14 -9.08 -5.16 -6.82
N ASP A 15 -8.03 -4.42 -6.45
CA ASP A 15 -7.73 -3.10 -6.99
C ASP A 15 -6.48 -3.20 -7.87
N ALA A 16 -6.52 -2.64 -9.07
CA ALA A 16 -5.37 -2.58 -9.96
C ALA A 16 -4.96 -1.12 -10.20
N LEU A 17 -3.77 -0.75 -9.73
CA LEU A 17 -3.21 0.60 -9.87
C LEU A 17 -2.86 0.92 -11.34
N HIS A 18 -2.31 -0.07 -12.04
CA HIS A 18 -1.92 0.03 -13.44
C HIS A 18 -2.26 -1.26 -14.17
N VAL A 19 -2.85 -1.13 -15.37
CA VAL A 19 -3.22 -2.25 -16.24
C VAL A 19 -2.94 -1.84 -17.69
N PRO A 20 -2.25 -2.67 -18.49
CA PRO A 20 -2.10 -2.44 -19.93
C PRO A 20 -3.45 -2.27 -20.61
N ARG A 21 -3.55 -1.34 -21.57
CA ARG A 21 -4.83 -0.98 -22.20
C ARG A 21 -5.53 -2.18 -22.84
N GLU A 22 -4.75 -3.11 -23.35
CA GLU A 22 -5.18 -4.36 -23.98
C GLU A 22 -5.90 -5.29 -23.00
N LEU A 23 -5.58 -5.21 -21.71
CA LEU A 23 -6.13 -6.06 -20.67
C LEU A 23 -7.30 -5.41 -19.92
N VAL A 24 -7.55 -4.10 -20.09
CA VAL A 24 -8.62 -3.38 -19.35
C VAL A 24 -9.98 -4.04 -19.52
N SER A 25 -10.36 -4.41 -20.75
CA SER A 25 -11.64 -5.07 -21.03
C SER A 25 -11.75 -6.47 -20.41
N LEU A 26 -10.62 -7.16 -20.22
CA LEU A 26 -10.57 -8.48 -19.58
C LEU A 26 -10.68 -8.32 -18.07
N ILE A 27 -9.87 -7.44 -17.49
CA ILE A 27 -9.83 -7.15 -16.05
C ILE A 27 -11.19 -6.66 -15.53
N ALA A 28 -11.90 -5.85 -16.32
CA ALA A 28 -13.26 -5.39 -16.01
C ALA A 28 -14.30 -6.54 -15.93
N GLN A 29 -14.08 -7.69 -16.59
CA GLN A 29 -15.00 -8.84 -16.50
C GLN A 29 -14.89 -9.58 -15.17
N TYR A 30 -13.76 -9.42 -14.47
CA TYR A 30 -13.50 -10.06 -13.17
C TYR A 30 -13.75 -9.12 -11.99
N ASP A 31 -14.46 -8.01 -12.22
CA ASP A 31 -14.78 -6.99 -11.20
C ASP A 31 -13.54 -6.43 -10.47
N ILE A 32 -12.40 -6.41 -11.17
CA ILE A 32 -11.18 -5.81 -10.65
C ILE A 32 -11.27 -4.29 -10.88
N ASN A 33 -11.18 -3.55 -9.79
CA ASN A 33 -11.34 -2.10 -9.79
C ASN A 33 -10.06 -1.40 -10.29
N CYS A 34 -10.12 -0.88 -11.52
CA CYS A 34 -9.05 -0.06 -12.10
C CYS A 34 -9.21 1.45 -11.82
N ARG A 35 -10.25 1.88 -11.09
CA ARG A 35 -10.49 3.31 -10.79
C ARG A 35 -9.69 3.81 -9.60
N VAL A 36 -8.79 2.98 -9.07
CA VAL A 36 -7.93 3.31 -7.94
C VAL A 36 -6.70 4.14 -8.31
N THR A 37 -6.50 4.48 -9.59
CA THR A 37 -5.46 5.42 -10.02
C THR A 37 -5.54 6.75 -9.27
N ALA A 38 -6.74 7.14 -8.81
CA ALA A 38 -6.95 8.33 -7.97
C ALA A 38 -6.29 8.26 -6.58
N TYR A 39 -5.85 7.07 -6.14
CA TYR A 39 -5.10 6.85 -4.89
C TYR A 39 -3.60 6.67 -5.13
N LEU A 40 -3.10 6.88 -6.36
CA LEU A 40 -1.66 6.87 -6.62
C LEU A 40 -0.92 7.97 -5.84
N ASP A 41 -1.61 9.06 -5.48
CA ASP A 41 -1.08 10.11 -4.61
C ASP A 41 -0.88 9.66 -3.15
N HIS A 42 -1.38 8.48 -2.78
CA HIS A 42 -1.12 7.85 -1.49
C HIS A 42 0.11 6.93 -1.53
N PHE A 43 0.82 6.85 -2.66
CA PHE A 43 2.07 6.10 -2.78
C PHE A 43 3.23 7.05 -3.07
N ALA A 44 4.44 6.60 -2.78
CA ALA A 44 5.64 7.32 -3.15
C ALA A 44 5.88 7.26 -4.68
N TYR A 45 6.55 8.29 -5.22
CA TYR A 45 6.70 8.55 -6.65
C TYR A 45 7.46 7.43 -7.38
N ASN A 46 8.33 6.75 -6.64
CA ASN A 46 9.18 5.63 -7.08
C ASN A 46 8.56 4.26 -6.73
N LEU A 47 7.24 4.16 -6.58
CA LEU A 47 6.56 2.89 -6.31
C LEU A 47 6.96 1.77 -7.30
N GLU A 48 7.14 2.12 -8.58
CA GLU A 48 7.54 1.16 -9.62
C GLU A 48 8.87 0.46 -9.31
N ASP A 49 9.81 1.14 -8.66
CA ASP A 49 11.12 0.59 -8.26
C ASP A 49 11.00 -0.40 -7.09
N ARG A 50 9.87 -0.40 -6.37
CA ARG A 50 9.60 -1.21 -5.17
C ARG A 50 8.52 -2.27 -5.36
N LEU A 51 8.10 -2.50 -6.60
CA LEU A 51 7.11 -3.52 -6.92
C LEU A 51 7.65 -4.92 -6.60
N VAL A 52 6.85 -5.70 -5.87
CA VAL A 52 7.13 -7.09 -5.53
C VAL A 52 6.47 -8.00 -6.57
N PRO A 53 7.22 -8.88 -7.26
CA PRO A 53 6.64 -9.80 -8.22
C PRO A 53 5.75 -10.83 -7.52
N LEU A 54 4.61 -11.14 -8.14
CA LEU A 54 3.67 -12.16 -7.69
C LEU A 54 3.78 -13.39 -8.57
N ASP A 55 4.13 -14.53 -7.98
CA ASP A 55 4.12 -15.82 -8.67
C ASP A 55 2.70 -16.40 -8.71
N LEU A 56 1.91 -15.93 -9.67
CA LEU A 56 0.54 -16.39 -9.91
C LEU A 56 0.45 -17.51 -10.97
N GLY A 57 1.60 -18.00 -11.47
CA GLY A 57 1.64 -19.00 -12.54
C GLY A 57 1.12 -18.51 -13.89
N THR A 58 1.03 -17.20 -14.09
CA THR A 58 0.61 -16.58 -15.35
C THR A 58 1.73 -16.69 -16.40
N LYS A 59 1.36 -16.97 -17.65
CA LYS A 59 2.32 -17.12 -18.76
C LYS A 59 2.39 -15.91 -19.69
N ALA A 60 1.36 -15.07 -19.67
CA ALA A 60 1.18 -13.98 -20.62
C ALA A 60 1.35 -12.59 -19.99
N VAL A 61 1.30 -12.51 -18.66
CA VAL A 61 1.31 -11.25 -17.92
C VAL A 61 2.10 -11.47 -16.64
N GLU A 62 3.01 -10.56 -16.33
CA GLU A 62 3.66 -10.50 -15.02
C GLU A 62 2.79 -9.67 -14.09
N CYS A 63 2.58 -10.17 -12.88
CA CYS A 63 1.78 -9.48 -11.87
C CYS A 63 2.69 -9.00 -10.75
N TYR A 64 2.43 -7.80 -10.27
CA TYR A 64 3.21 -7.16 -9.24
C TYR A 64 2.28 -6.58 -8.17
N SER A 65 2.79 -6.46 -6.95
CA SER A 65 2.14 -5.77 -5.85
C SER A 65 3.04 -4.68 -5.30
N ALA A 66 2.45 -3.68 -4.64
CA ALA A 66 3.22 -2.78 -3.79
C ALA A 66 3.80 -3.57 -2.61
N SER A 67 4.97 -3.16 -2.10
CA SER A 67 5.56 -3.74 -0.88
C SER A 67 4.63 -3.59 0.33
N LEU A 68 4.85 -4.36 1.39
CA LEU A 68 4.03 -4.26 2.62
C LEU A 68 4.08 -2.85 3.18
N GLU A 69 5.26 -2.25 3.17
CA GLU A 69 5.55 -0.91 3.67
C GLU A 69 4.85 0.16 2.84
N ASP A 70 4.88 0.04 1.50
CA ASP A 70 4.12 0.92 0.59
C ASP A 70 2.60 0.82 0.85
N VAL A 71 2.09 -0.39 1.10
CA VAL A 71 0.67 -0.59 1.45
C VAL A 71 0.33 0.04 2.80
N VAL A 72 1.18 -0.15 3.81
CA VAL A 72 0.99 0.42 5.16
C VAL A 72 1.04 1.94 5.10
N ALA A 73 2.02 2.52 4.41
CA ALA A 73 2.14 3.96 4.24
C ALA A 73 0.91 4.55 3.53
N SER A 74 0.44 3.91 2.46
CA SER A 74 -0.80 4.30 1.76
C SER A 74 -2.05 4.25 2.66
N LYS A 75 -2.13 3.24 3.54
CA LYS A 75 -3.20 3.13 4.54
C LYS A 75 -3.11 4.16 5.66
N LEU A 76 -1.90 4.50 6.12
CA LEU A 76 -1.69 5.58 7.10
C LEU A 76 -2.01 6.97 6.52
N TYR A 77 -1.91 7.11 5.20
CA TYR A 77 -2.33 8.30 4.47
C TYR A 77 -3.86 8.40 4.32
N SER A 78 -4.58 7.27 4.41
CA SER A 78 -6.05 7.20 4.36
C SER A 78 -6.69 7.62 5.69
N GLU A 79 -7.80 8.35 5.64
CA GLU A 79 -8.59 8.76 6.81
C GLU A 79 -9.63 7.70 7.25
N ARG A 80 -9.61 6.48 6.69
CA ARG A 80 -10.62 5.45 6.98
C ARG A 80 -10.25 4.63 8.21
N ASP A 81 -11.18 4.55 9.18
CA ASP A 81 -11.00 3.77 10.41
C ASP A 81 -10.63 2.30 10.17
N SER A 82 -11.15 1.69 9.09
CA SER A 82 -10.82 0.31 8.70
C SER A 82 -9.36 0.13 8.27
N ASP A 83 -8.78 1.13 7.61
CA ASP A 83 -7.37 1.08 7.20
C ASP A 83 -6.46 1.19 8.42
N ALA A 84 -6.86 2.03 9.37
CA ALA A 84 -6.16 2.22 10.64
C ALA A 84 -6.17 0.93 11.48
N GLN A 85 -7.25 0.14 11.45
CA GLN A 85 -7.31 -1.16 12.14
C GLN A 85 -6.44 -2.22 11.45
N ASP A 86 -6.43 -2.26 10.11
CA ASP A 86 -5.70 -3.25 9.34
C ASP A 86 -4.19 -3.18 9.62
N VAL A 87 -3.60 -1.98 9.66
CA VAL A 87 -2.15 -1.80 9.85
C VAL A 87 -1.68 -2.13 11.26
N ARG A 88 -2.54 -1.97 12.28
CA ARG A 88 -2.22 -2.26 13.69
C ARG A 88 -2.29 -3.74 14.05
N ARG A 89 -2.59 -4.60 13.09
CA ARG A 89 -2.74 -6.04 13.34
C ARG A 89 -1.38 -6.67 13.65
N PRO A 90 -1.29 -7.59 14.62
CA PRO A 90 -0.02 -8.24 14.98
C PRO A 90 0.67 -8.92 13.80
N GLU A 91 -0.10 -9.47 12.85
CA GLU A 91 0.44 -10.12 11.66
C GLU A 91 1.16 -9.14 10.73
N VAL A 92 0.65 -7.90 10.63
CA VAL A 92 1.30 -6.83 9.86
C VAL A 92 2.54 -6.36 10.61
N LEU A 93 2.39 -6.05 11.90
CA LEU A 93 3.48 -5.56 12.75
C LEU A 93 4.67 -6.53 12.81
N GLY A 94 4.40 -7.84 12.82
CA GLY A 94 5.44 -8.86 12.86
C GLY A 94 6.20 -9.06 11.55
N MET A 95 5.68 -8.57 10.42
CA MET A 95 6.30 -8.68 9.10
C MET A 95 6.82 -7.34 8.57
N LEU A 96 6.46 -6.23 9.22
CA LEU A 96 6.78 -4.88 8.79
C LEU A 96 8.26 -4.59 8.94
N ASP A 97 8.90 -4.19 7.85
CA ASP A 97 10.23 -3.61 7.89
C ASP A 97 10.12 -2.11 8.23
N TRP A 98 10.49 -1.80 9.46
CA TRP A 98 10.43 -0.46 10.01
C TRP A 98 11.40 0.51 9.35
N GLU A 99 12.62 0.08 8.99
CA GLU A 99 13.57 0.97 8.30
C GLU A 99 13.07 1.28 6.89
N ARG A 100 12.56 0.26 6.20
CA ARG A 100 11.99 0.42 4.87
C ARG A 100 10.73 1.28 4.86
N LEU A 101 9.89 1.20 5.88
CA LEU A 101 8.73 2.10 6.02
C LEU A 101 9.17 3.56 6.18
N ASP A 102 10.26 3.82 6.90
CA ASP A 102 10.79 5.18 7.09
C ASP A 102 11.27 5.77 5.77
N GLU A 103 11.94 4.97 4.93
CA GLU A 103 12.33 5.36 3.57
C GLU A 103 11.11 5.70 2.70
N VAL A 104 10.07 4.87 2.72
CA VAL A 104 8.83 5.10 1.95
C VAL A 104 8.17 6.41 2.38
N VAL A 105 8.10 6.69 3.69
CA VAL A 105 7.50 7.91 4.23
C VAL A 105 8.26 9.16 3.75
N GLU A 106 9.59 9.10 3.72
CA GLU A 106 10.40 10.20 3.18
C GLU A 106 10.19 10.38 1.67
N ASP A 107 10.14 9.30 0.88
CA ASP A 107 9.87 9.38 -0.57
C ASP A 107 8.45 9.91 -0.87
N MET A 108 7.48 9.65 0.02
CA MET A 108 6.12 10.17 -0.10
C MET A 108 6.06 11.70 0.04
N ARG A 109 7.07 12.33 0.66
CA ARG A 109 7.20 13.79 0.72
C ARG A 109 7.22 14.42 -0.65
N ASP A 110 7.90 13.80 -1.60
CA ASP A 110 8.07 14.32 -2.96
C ASP A 110 6.85 14.00 -3.84
N SER A 111 5.98 13.13 -3.34
CA SER A 111 4.72 12.71 -3.98
C SER A 111 3.53 13.51 -3.48
N LYS A 112 3.75 14.42 -2.52
CA LYS A 112 2.68 15.16 -1.84
C LYS A 112 1.87 15.99 -2.84
N MET A 113 0.55 15.77 -2.86
CA MET A 113 -0.37 16.69 -3.53
C MET A 113 -0.67 17.94 -2.69
N ASN A 114 -0.64 17.85 -1.36
CA ASN A 114 -1.02 18.94 -0.46
C ASN A 114 -0.31 18.83 0.90
N ASP A 115 0.32 19.91 1.34
CA ASP A 115 1.01 20.01 2.64
C ASP A 115 0.11 19.66 3.83
N ARG A 116 -1.18 20.00 3.78
CA ARG A 116 -2.13 19.66 4.86
C ARG A 116 -2.32 18.16 5.01
N ARG A 117 -2.52 17.45 3.88
CA ARG A 117 -2.71 15.99 3.88
C ARG A 117 -1.44 15.27 4.27
N TYR A 118 -0.30 15.73 3.73
CA TYR A 118 1.01 15.20 4.12
C TYR A 118 1.30 15.41 5.61
N GLY A 119 0.93 16.57 6.17
CA GLY A 119 1.05 16.82 7.61
C GLY A 119 0.20 15.86 8.47
N GLN A 120 -1.02 15.56 8.04
CA GLN A 120 -1.87 14.56 8.71
C GLN A 120 -1.27 13.16 8.62
N PHE A 121 -0.81 12.76 7.43
CA PHE A 121 -0.12 11.49 7.23
C PHE A 121 1.10 11.35 8.14
N LEU A 122 1.96 12.38 8.21
CA LEU A 122 3.11 12.38 9.10
C LEU A 122 2.73 12.27 10.58
N HIS A 123 1.62 12.89 10.99
CA HIS A 123 1.10 12.72 12.33
C HIS A 123 0.69 11.26 12.59
N ASN A 124 -0.13 10.69 11.70
CA ASN A 124 -0.57 9.29 11.80
C ASN A 124 0.61 8.32 11.84
N TYR A 125 1.60 8.51 10.97
CA TYR A 125 2.81 7.68 10.92
C TYR A 125 3.65 7.82 12.20
N ARG A 126 3.84 9.04 12.74
CA ARG A 126 4.56 9.22 14.01
C ARG A 126 3.87 8.56 15.18
N GLU A 127 2.54 8.69 15.27
CA GLU A 127 1.77 7.99 16.31
C GLU A 127 1.91 6.48 16.17
N TYR A 128 1.76 5.96 14.95
CA TYR A 128 1.92 4.54 14.64
C TYR A 128 3.32 4.03 15.00
N ARG A 129 4.37 4.79 14.66
CA ARG A 129 5.77 4.47 15.00
C ARG A 129 6.03 4.54 16.50
N GLN A 130 5.44 5.49 17.21
CA GLN A 130 5.59 5.61 18.65
C GLN A 130 4.89 4.47 19.40
N GLU A 131 3.74 4.04 18.90
CA GLU A 131 2.90 3.01 19.54
C GLU A 131 3.44 1.59 19.29
N TYR A 132 3.97 1.32 18.10
CA TYR A 132 4.33 -0.03 17.66
C TYR A 132 5.76 -0.20 17.15
N GLY A 133 6.44 0.89 16.78
CA GLY A 133 7.85 0.85 16.41
C GLY A 133 8.67 0.55 17.64
N SER A 134 9.10 -0.69 17.78
CA SER A 134 10.03 -1.08 18.84
C SER A 134 11.26 -0.18 18.80
N CYS A 135 11.63 0.39 19.95
CA CYS A 135 13.04 0.68 20.20
C CYS A 135 13.74 -0.67 20.21
N ASP A 136 14.68 -0.90 19.28
CA ASP A 136 15.70 -1.91 19.52
C ASP A 136 16.35 -1.62 20.88
N ALA A 137 16.34 -2.63 21.75
CA ALA A 137 17.16 -2.72 22.95
C ALA A 137 18.18 -3.85 22.75
#